data_AF-A0A168BZG8-F1
#
_entry.id   AF-A0A168BZG8-F1
#
_cell.length_a   1.000
_cell.length_b   1.000
_cell.length_c   1.000
_cell.angle_alpha   90.00
_cell.angle_beta   90.00
_cell.angle_gamma   90.00
#
_symmetry.space_group_name_H-M   'P 1'
#
loop_
_entity.id
_entity.type
_entity.pdbx_description
1 polymer ?
#
loop_
_entity_poly.entity_id
_entity_poly.type
_entity_poly.pdbx_seq_one_letter_code
_entity_poly.pdbx_strand_id
1 'polypeptide(L)'
;MARPHWKEPEETIPSPMTRMTLWLHSEGDAEQIALHNAVIMKQLDDLDVACLLFLKNLAKISIEYYNGKGESEKLRCFTRRNLNNNRVALETLLKDGSCVTNQNRIYHITRQNATGLPPSGNRDMTLSPENFGLQATAEVILAFPLNAEALPITDETQHLFAFLPVRKLNYKFLIHSDFDTDASRQDILVDSPRNQGLLDWVAKAFTRAALQFSEDASKPVLVKP
;
A
#
# COMPACT_ATOMS: atom_id res chain seq x y z
N MET A 1 -21.96 16.50 2.64
CA MET A 1 -20.57 16.96 2.42
C MET A 1 -20.00 17.30 3.79
N ALA A 2 -19.15 16.46 4.36
CA ALA A 2 -18.52 16.75 5.65
C ALA A 2 -17.42 17.81 5.42
N ARG A 3 -17.51 18.95 6.11
CA ARG A 3 -16.48 19.99 6.06
C ARG A 3 -15.66 19.89 7.34
N PRO A 4 -14.33 19.67 7.26
CA PRO A 4 -13.51 19.67 8.46
C PRO A 4 -13.54 21.07 9.09
N HIS A 5 -13.70 21.13 10.41
CA HIS A 5 -13.53 22.36 11.18
C HIS A 5 -12.15 22.30 11.85
N TRP A 6 -11.38 23.37 11.74
CA TRP A 6 -10.12 23.48 12.47
C TRP A 6 -10.43 23.74 13.94
N LYS A 7 -9.76 23.01 14.83
CA LYS A 7 -9.81 23.22 16.29
C LYS A 7 -8.38 23.44 16.77
N GLU A 8 -8.17 24.49 17.56
CA GLU A 8 -6.86 24.74 18.15
C GLU A 8 -6.44 23.58 19.06
N PRO A 9 -5.18 23.12 18.99
CA PRO A 9 -4.70 22.03 19.84
C PRO A 9 -4.80 22.41 21.32
N GLU A 10 -5.43 21.56 22.12
CA GLU A 10 -5.49 21.72 23.59
C GLU A 10 -4.18 21.29 24.27
N GLU A 11 -3.36 20.48 23.56
CA GLU A 11 -2.10 19.93 24.05
C GLU A 11 -0.92 20.35 23.16
N THR A 12 0.20 20.73 23.78
CA THR A 12 1.48 20.92 23.09
C THR A 12 2.13 19.57 22.83
N ILE A 13 2.16 19.12 21.58
CA ILE A 13 2.87 17.90 21.19
C ILE A 13 4.35 18.18 20.86
N PRO A 14 5.28 17.27 21.17
CA PRO A 14 6.69 17.42 20.81
C PRO A 14 6.87 17.49 19.29
N SER A 15 7.61 18.49 18.80
CA SER A 15 7.98 18.58 17.37
C SER A 15 9.14 17.61 17.05
N PRO A 16 9.16 16.94 15.88
CA PRO A 16 8.18 16.98 14.79
C PRO A 16 7.14 15.85 14.91
N MET A 17 5.94 16.16 15.42
CA MET A 17 4.83 15.20 15.51
C MET A 17 3.55 15.81 14.95
N THR A 18 2.75 14.98 14.30
CA THR A 18 1.35 15.30 13.97
C THR A 18 0.46 14.27 14.66
N ARG A 19 -0.56 14.75 15.37
CA ARG A 19 -1.56 13.90 16.02
C ARG A 19 -2.94 14.33 15.55
N MET A 20 -3.78 13.36 15.23
CA MET A 20 -5.19 13.56 14.94
C MET A 20 -6.02 12.64 15.84
N THR A 21 -7.11 13.16 16.39
CA THR A 21 -8.08 12.37 17.17
C THR A 21 -9.39 12.40 16.41
N LEU A 22 -9.88 11.22 16.02
CA LEU A 22 -11.15 11.05 15.32
C LEU A 22 -12.15 10.44 16.30
N TRP A 23 -13.20 11.19 16.60
CA TRP A 23 -14.32 10.70 17.41
C TRP A 23 -15.28 9.94 16.51
N LEU A 24 -15.54 8.67 16.86
CA LEU A 24 -16.51 7.87 16.13
C LEU A 24 -17.93 8.38 16.41
N HIS A 25 -18.79 8.32 15.39
CA HIS A 25 -20.18 8.74 15.53
C HIS A 25 -20.90 7.92 16.61
N SER A 26 -21.60 8.62 17.49
CA SER A 26 -22.45 8.04 18.54
C SER A 26 -23.95 8.22 18.26
N GLU A 27 -24.30 8.62 17.04
CA GLU A 27 -25.69 8.80 16.61
C GLU A 27 -26.27 7.48 16.10
N GLY A 28 -27.42 7.07 16.63
CA GLY A 28 -28.11 5.82 16.28
C GLY A 28 -28.51 5.02 17.52
N ASP A 29 -29.20 3.91 17.30
CA ASP A 29 -29.44 2.93 18.37
C ASP A 29 -28.14 2.15 18.71
N ALA A 30 -28.14 1.46 19.85
CA ALA A 30 -26.96 0.75 20.34
C ALA A 30 -26.47 -0.35 19.37
N GLU A 31 -27.39 -0.96 18.61
CA GLU A 31 -27.05 -2.01 17.65
C GLU A 31 -26.36 -1.43 16.41
N GLN A 32 -26.85 -0.31 15.90
CA GLN A 32 -26.26 0.43 14.79
C GLN A 32 -24.85 0.93 15.12
N ILE A 33 -24.66 1.46 16.34
CA ILE A 33 -23.34 1.91 16.82
C ILE A 33 -22.38 0.72 16.91
N ALA A 34 -22.83 -0.41 17.48
CA ALA A 34 -22.02 -1.62 17.58
C ALA A 34 -21.63 -2.16 16.19
N LEU A 35 -22.58 -2.17 15.24
CA LEU A 35 -22.33 -2.58 13.87
C LEU A 35 -21.31 -1.66 13.18
N HIS A 36 -21.46 -0.34 13.32
CA HIS A 36 -20.55 0.63 12.72
C HIS A 36 -19.13 0.48 13.27
N ASN A 37 -18.98 0.35 14.58
CA ASN A 37 -17.69 0.11 15.22
C ASN A 37 -17.07 -1.20 14.75
N ALA A 38 -17.86 -2.27 14.62
CA ALA A 38 -17.38 -3.54 14.10
C ALA A 38 -16.85 -3.41 12.65
N VAL A 39 -17.51 -2.61 11.80
CA VAL A 39 -17.05 -2.33 10.43
C VAL A 39 -15.72 -1.59 10.43
N ILE A 40 -15.55 -0.56 11.27
CA ILE A 40 -14.29 0.20 11.37
C ILE A 40 -13.16 -0.72 11.84
N MET A 41 -13.38 -1.51 12.89
CA MET A 41 -12.38 -2.44 13.40
C MET A 41 -11.99 -3.46 12.33
N LYS A 42 -12.97 -3.97 11.58
CA LYS A 42 -12.72 -4.86 10.44
C LYS A 42 -11.89 -4.17 9.35
N GLN A 43 -12.16 -2.91 9.01
CA GLN A 43 -11.36 -2.19 8.01
C GLN A 43 -9.91 -1.99 8.44
N LEU A 44 -9.68 -1.71 9.73
CA LEU A 44 -8.31 -1.62 10.28
C LEU A 44 -7.62 -2.99 10.31
N ASP A 45 -8.37 -4.06 10.58
CA ASP A 45 -7.88 -5.44 10.54
C ASP A 45 -7.60 -5.93 9.11
N ASP A 46 -8.40 -5.54 8.14
CA ASP A 46 -8.26 -5.92 6.73
C ASP A 46 -7.22 -5.06 5.98
N LEU A 47 -6.59 -4.09 6.64
CA LEU A 47 -5.53 -3.28 6.04
C LEU A 47 -4.42 -4.16 5.45
N ASP A 48 -4.26 -4.13 4.13
CA ASP A 48 -3.23 -4.88 3.44
C ASP A 48 -1.87 -4.20 3.62
N VAL A 49 -0.99 -4.91 4.32
CA VAL A 49 0.37 -4.49 4.68
C VAL A 49 1.23 -4.20 3.45
N ALA A 50 0.92 -4.79 2.30
CA ALA A 50 1.69 -4.63 1.09
C ALA A 50 1.62 -3.20 0.52
N CYS A 51 0.67 -2.36 0.98
CA CYS A 51 0.67 -0.94 0.64
C CYS A 51 2.00 -0.23 1.00
N LEU A 52 2.67 -0.65 2.09
CA LEU A 52 3.97 -0.11 2.50
C LEU A 52 5.06 -0.27 1.42
N LEU A 53 4.96 -1.28 0.54
CA LEU A 53 5.91 -1.49 -0.55
C LEU A 53 5.94 -0.32 -1.54
N PHE A 54 4.84 0.43 -1.62
CA PHE A 54 4.63 1.47 -2.64
C PHE A 54 4.72 2.89 -2.08
N LEU A 55 4.65 3.08 -0.76
CA LEU A 55 4.77 4.40 -0.13
C LEU A 55 6.23 4.84 -0.08
N LYS A 56 6.56 6.09 -0.44
CA LYS A 56 7.98 6.52 -0.51
C LYS A 56 8.64 6.57 0.87
N ASN A 57 8.06 7.34 1.79
CA ASN A 57 8.69 7.68 3.07
C ASN A 57 8.14 6.87 4.26
N LEU A 58 6.91 6.36 4.16
CA LEU A 58 6.32 5.59 5.25
C LEU A 58 6.92 4.19 5.28
N ALA A 59 7.63 3.88 6.37
CA ALA A 59 8.30 2.59 6.55
C ALA A 59 7.65 1.72 7.63
N LYS A 60 6.79 2.30 8.48
CA LYS A 60 6.17 1.59 9.60
C LYS A 60 4.75 2.08 9.83
N ILE A 61 3.84 1.14 10.04
CA ILE A 61 2.46 1.40 10.50
C ILE A 61 2.24 0.54 11.74
N SER A 62 1.66 1.14 12.79
CA SER A 62 1.31 0.44 14.03
C SER A 62 -0.14 0.74 14.35
N ILE A 63 -0.94 -0.31 14.53
CA ILE A 63 -2.35 -0.24 14.93
C ILE A 63 -2.45 -0.94 16.27
N GLU A 64 -2.84 -0.19 17.29
CA GLU A 64 -2.96 -0.68 18.66
C GLU A 64 -4.38 -0.45 19.17
N TYR A 65 -4.96 -1.51 19.74
CA TYR A 65 -6.32 -1.52 20.26
C TYR A 65 -6.25 -1.58 21.77
N TYR A 66 -6.98 -0.66 22.42
CA TYR A 66 -7.01 -0.54 23.87
C TYR A 66 -8.40 -0.85 24.40
N ASN A 67 -8.45 -1.49 25.56
CA ASN A 67 -9.70 -1.75 26.26
C ASN A 67 -10.18 -0.54 27.08
N GLY A 68 -11.35 -0.68 27.70
CA GLY A 68 -11.93 0.36 28.57
C GLY A 68 -11.10 0.69 29.82
N LYS A 69 -10.05 -0.09 30.13
CA LYS A 69 -9.08 0.18 31.21
C LYS A 69 -7.80 0.85 30.71
N GLY A 70 -7.67 1.08 29.39
CA GLY A 70 -6.48 1.64 28.76
C GLY A 70 -5.35 0.62 28.55
N GLU A 71 -5.63 -0.67 28.70
CA GLU A 71 -4.66 -1.73 28.46
C GLU A 71 -4.68 -2.16 26.99
N SER A 72 -3.50 -2.40 26.43
CA SER A 72 -3.32 -2.86 25.04
C SER A 72 -3.77 -4.32 24.90
N GLU A 73 -4.84 -4.56 24.15
CA GLU A 73 -5.38 -5.91 23.90
C GLU A 73 -4.77 -6.53 22.64
N LYS A 74 -4.63 -5.73 21.59
CA LYS A 74 -4.20 -6.18 20.27
C LYS A 74 -3.27 -5.16 19.64
N LEU A 75 -2.21 -5.64 19.01
CA LEU A 75 -1.24 -4.82 18.29
C LEU A 75 -0.94 -5.46 16.93
N ARG A 76 -0.99 -4.64 15.89
CA ARG A 76 -0.55 -4.99 14.54
C ARG A 76 0.50 -3.98 14.10
N CYS A 77 1.73 -4.44 13.95
CA CYS A 77 2.85 -3.59 13.55
C CYS A 77 3.47 -4.12 12.26
N PHE A 78 3.50 -3.26 11.25
CA PHE A 78 4.03 -3.55 9.92
C PHE A 78 5.26 -2.71 9.68
N THR A 79 6.35 -3.33 9.27
CA THR A 79 7.62 -2.64 9.01
C THR A 79 8.18 -3.06 7.66
N ARG A 80 8.50 -2.07 6.83
CA ARG A 80 9.22 -2.25 5.58
C ARG A 80 10.71 -2.00 5.80
N ARG A 81 11.54 -2.93 5.32
CA ARG A 81 13.01 -2.77 5.27
C ARG A 81 13.52 -3.01 3.86
N ASN A 82 14.33 -2.08 3.34
CA ASN A 82 15.02 -2.27 2.07
C ASN A 82 16.24 -3.17 2.34
N LEU A 83 16.34 -4.30 1.66
CA LEU A 83 17.47 -5.23 1.77
C LEU A 83 18.57 -4.87 0.76
N ASN A 84 18.15 -4.57 -0.47
CA ASN A 84 19.02 -4.07 -1.54
C ASN A 84 18.16 -3.29 -2.56
N ASN A 85 18.75 -2.95 -3.72
CA ASN A 85 18.09 -2.13 -4.74
C ASN A 85 16.73 -2.67 -5.21
N ASN A 86 16.57 -4.00 -5.30
CA ASN A 86 15.36 -4.63 -5.83
C ASN A 86 14.69 -5.56 -4.81
N ARG A 87 15.19 -5.71 -3.57
CA ARG A 87 14.59 -6.60 -2.57
C ARG A 87 14.16 -5.82 -1.34
N VAL A 88 12.92 -6.05 -0.93
CA VAL A 88 12.29 -5.41 0.23
C VAL A 88 11.71 -6.49 1.13
N ALA A 89 12.03 -6.44 2.41
CA ALA A 89 11.40 -7.25 3.44
C ALA A 89 10.20 -6.51 4.04
N LEU A 90 9.11 -7.23 4.21
CA LEU A 90 7.92 -6.76 4.89
C LEU A 90 7.68 -7.65 6.11
N GLU A 91 7.84 -7.04 7.28
CA GLU A 91 7.71 -7.71 8.57
C GLU A 91 6.38 -7.34 9.22
N THR A 92 5.69 -8.34 9.72
CA THR A 92 4.38 -8.22 10.37
C THR A 92 4.47 -8.85 11.76
N LEU A 93 4.29 -8.02 12.78
CA LEU A 93 4.14 -8.42 14.17
C LEU A 93 2.66 -8.31 14.55
N LEU A 94 2.06 -9.44 14.89
CA LEU A 94 0.71 -9.51 15.43
C LEU A 94 0.82 -9.95 16.89
N LYS A 95 0.21 -9.17 17.78
CA LYS A 95 0.02 -9.55 19.18
C LYS A 95 -1.47 -9.48 19.48
N ASP A 96 -2.00 -10.55 20.04
CA ASP A 96 -3.39 -10.67 20.47
C ASP A 96 -3.39 -11.39 21.82
N GLY A 97 -3.58 -10.61 22.90
CA GLY A 97 -3.37 -11.07 24.27
C GLY A 97 -1.96 -11.63 24.48
N SER A 98 -1.86 -12.92 24.80
CA SER A 98 -0.58 -13.63 24.99
C SER A 98 0.00 -14.21 23.68
N CYS A 99 -0.79 -14.26 22.61
CA CYS A 99 -0.33 -14.80 21.34
C CYS A 99 0.51 -13.76 20.60
N VAL A 100 1.72 -14.13 20.20
CA VAL A 100 2.61 -13.30 19.39
C VAL A 100 2.99 -14.06 18.14
N THR A 101 2.67 -13.52 16.98
CA THR A 101 3.03 -14.05 15.67
C THR A 101 3.92 -13.05 14.95
N ASN A 102 5.02 -13.54 14.38
CA ASN A 102 5.90 -12.75 13.53
C ASN A 102 5.96 -13.41 12.15
N GLN A 103 5.73 -12.62 11.11
CA GLN A 103 5.84 -13.03 9.72
C GLN A 103 6.80 -12.10 9.01
N ASN A 104 7.65 -12.65 8.16
CA ASN A 104 8.53 -11.89 7.29
C ASN A 104 8.36 -12.38 5.85
N ARG A 105 8.06 -11.47 4.94
CA ARG A 105 7.90 -11.78 3.51
C ARG A 105 8.82 -10.89 2.69
N ILE A 106 9.63 -11.50 1.84
CA ILE A 106 10.55 -10.78 0.96
C ILE A 106 9.87 -10.63 -0.41
N TYR A 107 9.99 -9.42 -0.96
CA TYR A 107 9.51 -9.07 -2.29
C TYR A 107 10.67 -8.65 -3.18
N HIS A 108 10.62 -9.05 -4.45
CA HIS A 108 11.39 -8.43 -5.51
C HIS A 108 10.59 -7.28 -6.11
N ILE A 109 11.14 -6.07 -6.10
CA ILE A 109 10.51 -4.84 -6.55
C ILE A 109 11.18 -4.38 -7.85
N THR A 110 10.38 -4.25 -8.90
CA THR A 110 10.80 -3.66 -10.17
C THR A 110 10.06 -2.34 -10.38
N ARG A 111 10.80 -1.26 -10.61
CA ARG A 111 10.27 0.08 -10.84
C ARG A 111 10.51 0.51 -12.28
N GLN A 112 9.50 1.10 -12.89
CA GLN A 112 9.56 1.75 -14.19
C GLN A 112 8.87 3.11 -14.09
N ASN A 113 9.49 4.14 -14.67
CA ASN A 113 8.84 5.43 -14.84
C ASN A 113 8.16 5.44 -16.20
N ALA A 114 6.83 5.35 -16.17
CA ALA A 114 6.00 5.53 -17.35
C ALA A 114 6.04 6.99 -17.80
N THR A 115 6.10 7.18 -19.11
CA THR A 115 6.08 8.48 -19.77
C THR A 115 5.10 8.49 -20.93
N GLY A 116 4.68 9.68 -21.37
CA GLY A 116 3.72 9.85 -22.47
C GLY A 116 2.30 9.38 -22.13
N LEU A 117 1.93 9.38 -20.84
CA LEU A 117 0.61 8.95 -20.40
C LEU A 117 -0.46 10.02 -20.69
N PRO A 118 -1.68 9.62 -21.06
CA PRO A 118 -2.84 10.50 -21.06
C PRO A 118 -3.11 11.11 -19.67
N PRO A 119 -3.73 12.30 -19.60
CA PRO A 119 -4.10 12.92 -18.34
C PRO A 119 -5.06 12.04 -17.53
N SER A 120 -4.91 12.08 -16.20
CA SER A 120 -5.74 11.33 -15.25
C SER A 120 -7.11 12.00 -15.05
N GLY A 121 -8.19 11.23 -15.07
CA GLY A 121 -9.53 11.71 -14.72
C GLY A 121 -9.72 11.96 -13.22
N ASN A 122 -8.84 11.39 -12.38
CA ASN A 122 -8.91 11.49 -10.92
C ASN A 122 -8.09 12.63 -10.31
N ARG A 123 -7.39 13.41 -11.13
CA ARG A 123 -6.62 14.59 -10.70
C ARG A 123 -7.39 15.87 -11.03
N ASP A 124 -7.41 16.79 -10.08
CA ASP A 124 -8.03 18.11 -10.26
C ASP A 124 -7.30 18.86 -11.38
N MET A 125 -8.01 19.13 -12.47
CA MET A 125 -7.46 19.72 -13.70
C MET A 125 -7.32 21.23 -13.56
N THR A 126 -6.25 21.69 -12.91
CA THR A 126 -5.70 23.00 -13.24
C THR A 126 -4.53 22.79 -14.19
N LEU A 127 -4.83 22.91 -15.50
CA LEU A 127 -3.87 22.79 -16.59
C LEU A 127 -2.94 24.02 -16.60
N SER A 128 -2.03 24.11 -15.63
CA SER A 128 -0.88 25.00 -15.79
C SER A 128 0.15 24.30 -16.71
N PRO A 129 0.73 25.00 -17.71
CA PRO A 129 1.70 24.43 -18.65
C PRO A 129 2.91 23.74 -17.97
N GLU A 130 3.22 24.20 -16.77
CA GLU A 130 4.29 23.72 -15.87
C GLU A 130 4.00 22.34 -15.26
N ASN A 131 2.75 21.90 -15.17
CA ASN A 131 2.37 20.60 -14.60
C ASN A 131 2.15 19.50 -15.65
N PHE A 132 2.09 19.83 -16.95
CA PHE A 132 1.77 18.88 -18.01
C PHE A 132 2.79 17.72 -18.11
N GLY A 133 4.09 18.02 -17.94
CA GLY A 133 5.15 17.01 -17.94
C GLY A 133 5.06 16.03 -16.76
N LEU A 134 4.62 16.50 -15.58
CA LEU A 134 4.39 15.65 -14.41
C LEU A 134 3.10 14.82 -14.54
N GLN A 135 2.12 15.32 -15.30
CA GLN A 135 0.86 14.61 -15.56
C GLN A 135 1.03 13.46 -16.57
N ALA A 136 1.96 13.60 -17.51
CA ALA A 136 2.26 12.57 -18.51
C ALA A 136 3.17 11.45 -18.00
N THR A 137 3.49 11.42 -16.70
CA THR A 137 4.35 10.40 -16.10
C THR A 137 3.67 9.72 -14.92
N ALA A 138 4.10 8.50 -14.63
CA ALA A 138 3.68 7.71 -13.47
C ALA A 138 4.77 6.72 -13.08
N GLU A 139 4.84 6.34 -11.81
CA GLU A 139 5.65 5.20 -11.41
C GLU A 139 4.82 3.91 -11.52
N VAL A 140 5.34 2.93 -12.24
CA VAL A 140 4.81 1.56 -12.30
C VAL A 140 5.74 0.68 -11.48
N ILE A 141 5.18 0.05 -10.45
CA ILE A 141 5.91 -0.82 -9.53
C ILE A 141 5.29 -2.20 -9.61
N LEU A 142 6.13 -3.21 -9.87
CA LEU A 142 5.76 -4.61 -9.72
C LEU A 142 6.44 -5.18 -8.47
N ALA A 143 5.69 -5.90 -7.65
CA ALA A 143 6.23 -6.59 -6.49
C ALA A 143 5.94 -8.09 -6.56
N PHE A 144 7.00 -8.89 -6.63
CA PHE A 144 6.91 -10.35 -6.69
C PHE A 144 7.22 -10.91 -5.31
N PRO A 145 6.26 -11.55 -4.62
CA PRO A 145 6.54 -12.25 -3.38
C PRO A 145 7.49 -13.43 -3.64
N LEU A 146 8.39 -13.70 -2.71
CA LEU A 146 9.44 -14.71 -2.89
C LEU A 146 9.35 -15.81 -1.83
N ASN A 147 9.71 -17.03 -2.24
CA ASN A 147 9.92 -18.15 -1.33
C ASN A 147 11.35 -18.14 -0.74
N ALA A 148 11.68 -19.17 0.05
CA ALA A 148 12.98 -19.30 0.69
C ALA A 148 14.15 -19.42 -0.31
N GLU A 149 13.88 -19.95 -1.50
CA GLU A 149 14.83 -20.09 -2.61
C GLU A 149 14.94 -18.82 -3.47
N ALA A 150 14.35 -17.70 -3.02
CA ALA A 150 14.29 -16.43 -3.72
C ALA A 150 13.58 -16.47 -5.09
N LEU A 151 12.72 -17.47 -5.31
CA LEU A 151 11.87 -17.63 -6.48
C LEU A 151 10.50 -16.98 -6.27
N PRO A 152 9.87 -16.42 -7.32
CA PRO A 152 8.51 -15.88 -7.23
C PRO A 152 7.49 -16.94 -6.81
N ILE A 153 6.66 -16.59 -5.83
CA ILE A 153 5.50 -17.37 -5.38
C ILE A 153 4.36 -17.16 -6.39
N THR A 154 3.75 -18.24 -6.91
CA THR A 154 2.77 -18.19 -8.01
C THR A 154 1.41 -18.84 -7.74
N ASP A 155 1.20 -19.37 -6.54
CA ASP A 155 -0.06 -19.96 -6.10
C ASP A 155 -1.09 -18.90 -5.66
N GLU A 156 -0.65 -17.79 -5.08
CA GLU A 156 -1.53 -16.73 -4.55
C GLU A 156 -1.98 -15.69 -5.59
N THR A 157 -3.26 -15.27 -5.53
CA THR A 157 -3.75 -14.08 -6.25
C THR A 157 -3.34 -12.80 -5.53
N GLN A 158 -2.89 -11.80 -6.27
CA GLN A 158 -2.38 -10.54 -5.70
C GLN A 158 -3.31 -9.35 -5.98
N HIS A 159 -3.22 -8.32 -5.13
CA HIS A 159 -3.96 -7.07 -5.30
C HIS A 159 -3.28 -6.14 -6.31
N LEU A 160 -4.11 -5.39 -7.03
CA LEU A 160 -3.75 -4.16 -7.72
C LEU A 160 -3.82 -2.99 -6.72
N PHE A 161 -2.86 -2.09 -6.78
CA PHE A 161 -2.75 -0.95 -5.87
C PHE A 161 -2.74 0.38 -6.62
N ALA A 162 -3.40 1.36 -6.00
CA ALA A 162 -3.24 2.78 -6.25
C ALA A 162 -3.02 3.44 -4.88
N PHE A 163 -1.79 3.33 -4.36
CA PHE A 163 -1.39 3.48 -2.95
C PHE A 163 -2.03 2.48 -1.98
N LEU A 164 -3.35 2.31 -2.02
CA LEU A 164 -4.11 1.29 -1.28
C LEU A 164 -4.57 0.16 -2.22
N PRO A 165 -4.91 -1.03 -1.68
CA PRO A 165 -5.51 -2.09 -2.48
C PRO A 165 -6.80 -1.59 -3.14
N VAL A 166 -6.89 -1.78 -4.45
CA VAL A 166 -8.10 -1.47 -5.23
C VAL A 166 -8.90 -2.75 -5.38
N ARG A 167 -8.33 -3.75 -6.07
CA ARG A 167 -9.00 -5.03 -6.34
C ARG A 167 -8.01 -6.19 -6.46
N LYS A 168 -8.48 -7.42 -6.27
CA LYS A 168 -7.72 -8.61 -6.65
C LYS A 168 -7.76 -8.82 -8.16
N LEU A 169 -6.62 -9.23 -8.72
CA LEU A 169 -6.51 -9.68 -10.09
C LEU A 169 -5.90 -11.08 -10.11
N ASN A 170 -6.03 -11.77 -11.24
CA ASN A 170 -5.45 -13.11 -11.42
C ASN A 170 -3.93 -13.09 -11.63
N TYR A 171 -3.28 -11.93 -11.45
CA TYR A 171 -1.83 -11.82 -11.45
C TYR A 171 -1.24 -12.41 -10.15
N LYS A 172 -0.05 -12.98 -10.30
CA LYS A 172 0.72 -13.62 -9.22
C LYS A 172 1.75 -12.70 -8.56
N PHE A 173 1.69 -11.42 -8.92
CA PHE A 173 2.53 -10.35 -8.41
C PHE A 173 1.67 -9.11 -8.23
N LEU A 174 2.07 -8.23 -7.31
CA LEU A 174 1.36 -7.00 -7.05
C LEU A 174 1.74 -5.98 -8.11
N ILE A 175 0.77 -5.16 -8.51
CA ILE A 175 0.95 -4.08 -9.46
C ILE A 175 0.53 -2.79 -8.76
N HIS A 176 1.39 -1.77 -8.79
CA HIS A 176 1.06 -0.45 -8.30
C HIS A 176 1.34 0.59 -9.36
N SER A 177 0.37 1.47 -9.59
CA SER A 177 0.57 2.73 -10.31
C SER A 177 -0.54 3.72 -9.97
N ASP A 178 -0.53 4.90 -10.58
CA ASP A 178 -1.53 5.94 -10.39
C ASP A 178 -2.78 5.72 -11.27
N PHE A 179 -3.35 4.52 -11.18
CA PHE A 179 -4.54 4.13 -11.93
C PHE A 179 -5.71 5.08 -11.67
N ASP A 180 -6.43 5.42 -12.73
CA ASP A 180 -7.75 6.02 -12.62
C ASP A 180 -8.71 4.97 -12.06
N THR A 181 -9.25 5.27 -10.90
CA THR A 181 -10.28 4.48 -10.20
C THR A 181 -11.65 5.11 -10.35
N ASP A 182 -12.69 4.32 -10.10
CA ASP A 182 -14.04 4.84 -9.92
C ASP A 182 -14.15 5.78 -8.70
N ALA A 183 -15.35 6.33 -8.49
CA ALA A 183 -15.63 7.24 -7.38
C ALA A 183 -15.47 6.57 -6.00
N SER A 184 -15.72 5.26 -5.91
CA SER A 184 -15.52 4.50 -4.67
C SER A 184 -14.04 4.24 -4.36
N ARG A 185 -13.16 4.36 -5.37
CA ARG A 185 -11.74 4.01 -5.35
C ARG A 185 -11.49 2.52 -5.07
N GLN A 186 -12.49 1.67 -5.31
CA GLN A 186 -12.42 0.22 -5.12
C GLN A 186 -12.36 -0.54 -6.46
N ASP A 187 -12.50 0.15 -7.59
CA ASP A 187 -12.27 -0.46 -8.90
C ASP A 187 -11.53 0.50 -9.84
N ILE A 188 -10.92 -0.04 -10.89
CA ILE A 188 -10.25 0.74 -11.95
C ILE A 188 -11.22 1.04 -13.09
N LEU A 189 -11.07 2.23 -13.69
CA LEU A 189 -11.78 2.60 -14.90
C LEU A 189 -11.07 1.95 -16.10
N VAL A 190 -11.57 0.81 -16.56
CA VAL A 190 -10.95 0.02 -17.64
C VAL A 190 -10.86 0.82 -18.95
N ASP A 191 -11.87 1.64 -19.23
CA ASP A 191 -11.92 2.46 -20.44
C ASP A 191 -11.11 3.78 -20.33
N SER A 192 -10.43 4.01 -19.20
CA SER A 192 -9.55 5.20 -19.05
C SER A 192 -8.38 5.09 -20.03
N PRO A 193 -8.16 6.11 -20.88
CA PRO A 193 -6.97 6.16 -21.75
C PRO A 193 -5.67 6.09 -20.96
N ARG A 194 -5.63 6.65 -19.74
CA ARG A 194 -4.45 6.57 -18.87
C ARG A 194 -4.18 5.15 -18.45
N ASN A 195 -5.19 4.42 -17.98
CA ASN A 195 -5.04 3.03 -17.54
C ASN A 195 -4.61 2.11 -18.68
N GLN A 196 -5.13 2.35 -19.90
CA GLN A 196 -4.68 1.67 -21.11
C GLN A 196 -3.19 1.96 -21.40
N GLY A 197 -2.76 3.21 -21.29
CA GLY A 197 -1.34 3.56 -21.40
C GLY A 197 -0.48 2.89 -20.32
N LEU A 198 -0.97 2.81 -19.08
CA LEU A 198 -0.26 2.14 -17.97
C LEU A 198 -0.09 0.64 -18.19
N LEU A 199 -1.03 -0.03 -18.86
CA LEU A 199 -0.93 -1.46 -19.17
C LEU A 199 0.32 -1.79 -20.01
N ASP A 200 0.65 -0.98 -21.01
CA ASP A 200 1.88 -1.15 -21.80
C ASP A 200 3.14 -1.02 -20.91
N TRP A 201 3.11 -0.10 -19.95
CA TRP A 201 4.20 0.10 -19.01
C TRP A 201 4.31 -1.02 -17.97
N VAL A 202 3.19 -1.64 -17.58
CA VAL A 202 3.17 -2.86 -16.77
C VAL A 202 3.86 -4.00 -17.51
N ALA A 203 3.58 -4.19 -18.81
CA ALA A 203 4.27 -5.19 -19.63
C ALA A 203 5.78 -4.92 -19.71
N LYS A 204 6.19 -3.66 -19.95
CA LYS A 204 7.62 -3.26 -19.94
C LYS A 204 8.28 -3.50 -18.57
N ALA A 205 7.58 -3.23 -17.48
CA ALA A 205 8.06 -3.49 -16.13
C ALA A 205 8.23 -4.99 -15.86
N PHE A 206 7.31 -5.81 -16.37
CA PHE A 206 7.40 -7.25 -16.25
C PHE A 206 8.60 -7.82 -17.00
N THR A 207 8.83 -7.40 -18.26
CA THR A 207 10.03 -7.80 -19.02
C THR A 207 11.31 -7.40 -18.29
N ARG A 208 11.34 -6.20 -17.69
CA ARG A 208 12.47 -5.77 -16.86
C ARG A 208 12.64 -6.64 -15.62
N ALA A 209 11.55 -7.04 -14.96
CA ALA A 209 11.62 -7.93 -13.81
C ALA A 209 12.23 -9.29 -14.21
N ALA A 210 11.79 -9.87 -15.34
CA ALA A 210 12.34 -11.12 -15.85
C ALA A 210 13.86 -11.04 -16.10
N LEU A 211 14.34 -9.94 -16.69
CA LEU A 211 15.78 -9.69 -16.86
C LEU A 211 16.51 -9.62 -15.52
N GLN A 212 15.96 -8.88 -14.55
CA GLN A 212 16.54 -8.78 -13.21
C GLN A 212 16.64 -10.14 -12.51
N PHE A 213 15.63 -11.00 -12.64
CA PHE A 213 15.69 -12.35 -12.10
C PHE A 213 16.78 -13.20 -12.76
N SER A 214 16.96 -13.07 -14.08
CA SER A 214 18.03 -13.76 -14.81
C SER A 214 19.43 -13.29 -14.41
N GLU A 215 19.60 -11.98 -14.17
CA GLU A 215 20.84 -11.38 -13.70
C GLU A 215 21.17 -11.75 -12.25
N ASP A 216 20.17 -11.91 -11.40
CA ASP A 216 20.37 -12.32 -10.01
C ASP A 216 20.70 -13.82 -9.90
N ALA A 217 20.10 -14.67 -10.74
CA ALA A 217 20.42 -16.10 -10.81
C ALA A 217 21.85 -16.39 -11.28
N SER A 218 22.49 -15.45 -11.97
CA SER A 218 23.86 -15.57 -12.47
C SER A 218 24.92 -15.04 -11.50
N LYS A 219 24.53 -14.46 -10.35
CA LYS A 219 25.45 -14.04 -9.29
C LYS A 219 25.59 -15.16 -8.26
N PRO A 220 26.81 -15.68 -8.00
CA PRO A 220 26.99 -16.66 -6.94
C PRO A 220 26.59 -16.02 -5.59
N VAL A 221 25.71 -16.71 -4.87
CA VAL A 221 25.36 -16.35 -3.50
C VAL A 221 26.63 -16.52 -2.65
N LEU A 222 27.34 -15.43 -2.41
CA LEU A 222 28.39 -15.39 -1.40
C LEU A 222 27.70 -15.49 -0.04
N VAL A 223 27.51 -16.73 0.42
CA VAL A 223 27.24 -17.02 1.82
C VAL A 223 28.47 -16.53 2.58
N LYS A 224 28.37 -15.37 3.21
CA LYS A 224 29.36 -14.97 4.22
C LYS A 224 29.05 -15.75 5.51
N PRO A 225 30.08 -16.32 6.15
CA PRO A 225 29.96 -17.07 7.39
C PRO A 225 29.45 -16.22 8.56
#